data_AF-A0A7S2WHJ9-F1
#
_entry.id   AF-A0A7S2WHJ9-F1
#
_cell.length_a   1.000
_cell.length_b   1.000
_cell.length_c   1.000
_cell.angle_alpha   90.00
_cell.angle_beta   90.00
_cell.angle_gamma   90.00
#
_symmetry.space_group_name_H-M   'P 1'
#
loop_
_entity.id
_entity.type
_entity.pdbx_description
1 polymer ?
#
loop_
_entity_poly.entity_id
_entity_poly.type
_entity_poly.pdbx_seq_one_letter_code
_entity_poly.pdbx_strand_id
1 'polypeptide(L)'
;SILPEHLQLREDELLIDPEYAALLEEEGEALVSEVKRECEYESEKAERRLSKLRERYLEPLETELTHLSAFLTGQKVSSFPAPKLAGQFKDLLERVHSAMRSEELQEARNSMDGSSAAGNNGTRASKSKGSLAPGQGQSPGAALAARTQASDQGGGSTSEEAGAPVKQSTFQVRKAMRAARKEVLSNLLQQQPGKNDDDPA
;
A
#
# COMPACT_ATOMS: atom_id res chain seq x y z
N SER A 1 -33.47 -44.47 -31.40
CA SER A 1 -32.85 -45.23 -32.49
C SER A 1 -31.92 -46.24 -31.86
N ILE A 2 -32.22 -47.54 -31.96
CA ILE A 2 -31.43 -48.62 -31.36
C ILE A 2 -30.37 -49.03 -32.38
N LEU A 3 -29.09 -49.07 -31.98
CA LEU A 3 -28.00 -49.52 -32.86
C LEU A 3 -28.17 -51.03 -33.19
N PRO A 4 -27.78 -51.49 -34.40
CA PRO A 4 -27.72 -52.90 -34.73
C PRO A 4 -26.88 -53.72 -33.72
N GLU A 5 -27.33 -54.91 -33.32
CA GLU A 5 -26.70 -55.74 -32.26
C GLU A 5 -25.20 -55.99 -32.46
N HIS A 6 -24.75 -56.19 -33.70
CA HIS A 6 -23.34 -56.44 -34.02
C HIS A 6 -22.43 -55.20 -33.89
N LEU A 7 -23.01 -54.02 -33.71
CA LEU A 7 -22.31 -52.76 -33.43
C LEU A 7 -22.41 -52.34 -31.97
N GLN A 8 -23.16 -53.08 -31.16
CA GLN A 8 -23.22 -52.85 -29.72
C GLN A 8 -22.02 -53.54 -29.08
N LEU A 9 -21.23 -52.78 -28.32
CA LEU A 9 -20.13 -53.33 -27.54
C LEU A 9 -20.69 -54.25 -26.46
N ARG A 10 -20.00 -55.36 -26.24
CA ARG A 10 -20.32 -56.31 -25.17
C ARG A 10 -19.80 -55.77 -23.83
N GLU A 11 -20.37 -56.18 -22.70
CA GLU A 11 -20.00 -55.65 -21.37
C GLU A 11 -18.52 -55.87 -21.02
N ASP A 12 -17.92 -56.96 -21.51
CA ASP A 12 -16.50 -57.28 -21.38
C ASP A 12 -15.59 -56.34 -22.18
N GLU A 13 -16.09 -55.77 -23.28
CA GLU A 13 -15.38 -54.80 -24.13
C GLU A 13 -15.46 -53.37 -23.57
N LEU A 14 -16.32 -53.15 -22.56
CA LEU A 14 -16.43 -51.88 -21.82
C LEU A 14 -15.54 -51.85 -20.57
N LEU A 15 -14.82 -52.93 -20.28
CA LEU A 15 -13.90 -52.98 -19.15
C LEU A 15 -12.64 -52.18 -19.47
N ILE A 16 -12.53 -51.01 -18.86
CA ILE A 16 -11.33 -50.18 -18.93
C ILE A 16 -10.23 -50.86 -18.13
N ASP A 17 -9.05 -51.00 -18.74
CA ASP A 17 -7.85 -51.49 -18.07
C ASP A 17 -7.56 -50.59 -16.84
N PRO A 18 -7.42 -51.15 -15.62
CA PRO A 18 -7.13 -50.36 -14.43
C PRO A 18 -5.87 -49.49 -14.56
N GLU A 19 -4.84 -49.93 -15.30
CA GLU A 19 -3.64 -49.10 -15.52
C GLU A 19 -3.95 -47.88 -16.41
N TYR A 20 -4.80 -48.06 -17.42
CA TYR A 20 -5.23 -46.97 -18.29
C TYR A 20 -6.18 -46.00 -17.57
N ALA A 21 -7.06 -46.51 -16.70
CA ALA A 21 -7.91 -45.68 -15.85
C ALA A 21 -7.06 -44.79 -14.92
N ALA A 22 -6.02 -45.34 -14.29
CA ALA A 22 -5.11 -44.59 -13.44
C ALA A 22 -4.36 -43.48 -14.21
N LEU A 23 -3.94 -43.75 -15.45
CA LEU A 23 -3.29 -42.75 -16.31
C LEU A 23 -4.24 -41.60 -16.65
N LEU A 24 -5.50 -41.91 -16.99
CA LEU A 24 -6.52 -40.89 -17.26
C LEU A 24 -6.87 -40.06 -16.02
N GLU A 25 -6.87 -40.67 -14.83
CA GLU A 25 -7.04 -39.97 -13.58
C GLU A 25 -5.87 -39.01 -13.30
N GLU A 26 -4.63 -39.46 -13.48
CA GLU A 26 -3.44 -38.62 -13.30
C GLU A 26 -3.43 -37.43 -14.28
N GLU A 27 -3.74 -37.66 -15.56
CA GLU A 27 -3.86 -36.60 -16.55
C GLU A 27 -4.99 -35.62 -16.20
N GLY A 28 -6.14 -36.14 -15.75
CA GLY A 28 -7.26 -35.34 -15.27
C GLY A 28 -6.89 -34.46 -14.07
N GLU A 29 -6.18 -35.03 -13.09
CA GLU A 29 -5.69 -34.30 -11.93
C GLU A 29 -4.68 -33.21 -12.31
N ALA A 30 -3.77 -33.50 -13.24
CA ALA A 30 -2.81 -32.53 -13.75
C ALA A 30 -3.50 -31.34 -14.44
N LEU A 31 -4.50 -31.61 -15.29
CA LEU A 31 -5.29 -30.57 -15.95
C LEU A 31 -6.06 -29.71 -14.95
N VAL A 32 -6.69 -30.34 -13.95
CA VAL A 32 -7.41 -29.62 -12.89
C VAL A 32 -6.45 -28.78 -12.06
N SER A 33 -5.26 -29.28 -11.76
CA SER A 33 -4.21 -28.56 -11.03
C SER A 33 -3.75 -27.31 -11.80
N GLU A 34 -3.56 -27.42 -13.11
CA GLU A 34 -3.20 -26.30 -13.96
C GLU A 34 -4.28 -25.21 -13.97
N VAL A 35 -5.55 -25.60 -14.18
CA VAL A 35 -6.67 -24.66 -14.17
C VAL A 35 -6.82 -23.97 -12.81
N LYS A 36 -6.62 -24.69 -11.70
CA LYS A 36 -6.62 -24.09 -10.35
C LYS A 36 -5.54 -23.03 -10.22
N ARG A 37 -4.32 -23.33 -10.69
CA ARG A 37 -3.19 -22.40 -10.66
C ARG A 37 -3.46 -21.14 -11.50
N GLU A 38 -4.09 -21.29 -12.66
CA GLU A 38 -4.49 -20.15 -13.49
C GLU A 38 -5.58 -19.30 -12.82
N CYS A 39 -6.59 -19.94 -12.23
CA CYS A 39 -7.62 -19.25 -11.46
C CYS A 39 -7.02 -18.46 -10.30
N GLU A 40 -6.10 -19.06 -9.55
CA GLU A 40 -5.37 -18.41 -8.46
C GLU A 40 -4.60 -17.19 -8.98
N TYR A 41 -3.85 -17.34 -10.07
CA TYR A 41 -3.10 -16.25 -10.68
C TYR A 41 -3.99 -15.08 -11.13
N GLU A 42 -5.10 -15.35 -11.83
CA GLU A 42 -6.01 -14.30 -12.28
C GLU A 42 -6.72 -13.64 -11.09
N SER A 43 -7.02 -14.39 -10.02
CA SER A 43 -7.56 -13.82 -8.78
C SER A 43 -6.60 -12.84 -8.13
N GLU A 44 -5.31 -13.19 -8.01
CA GLU A 44 -4.27 -12.33 -7.42
C GLU A 44 -4.02 -11.08 -8.28
N LYS A 45 -4.01 -11.27 -9.61
CA LYS A 45 -3.86 -10.17 -10.57
C LYS A 45 -5.03 -9.20 -10.50
N ALA A 46 -6.26 -9.71 -10.38
CA ALA A 46 -7.44 -8.89 -10.21
C ALA A 46 -7.38 -8.11 -8.89
N GLU A 47 -7.01 -8.76 -7.78
CA GLU A 47 -6.85 -8.12 -6.48
C GLU A 47 -5.81 -7.00 -6.52
N ARG A 48 -4.61 -7.27 -7.06
CA ARG A 48 -3.55 -6.26 -7.22
C ARG A 48 -4.01 -5.07 -8.07
N ARG A 49 -4.79 -5.31 -9.13
CA ARG A 49 -5.34 -4.24 -9.96
C ARG A 49 -6.37 -3.42 -9.19
N LEU A 50 -7.23 -4.07 -8.42
CA LEU A 50 -8.23 -3.43 -7.58
C LEU A 50 -7.55 -2.54 -6.52
N SER A 51 -6.54 -3.05 -5.83
CA SER A 51 -5.77 -2.27 -4.84
C SER A 51 -5.14 -1.03 -5.46
N LYS A 52 -4.54 -1.14 -6.66
CA LYS A 52 -4.02 0.03 -7.38
C LYS A 52 -5.09 1.06 -7.73
N LEU A 53 -6.29 0.62 -8.11
CA LEU A 53 -7.40 1.53 -8.37
C LEU A 53 -7.87 2.23 -7.09
N ARG A 54 -7.97 1.50 -5.97
CA ARG A 54 -8.31 2.08 -4.67
C ARG A 54 -7.28 3.09 -4.22
N GLU A 55 -6.00 2.74 -4.25
CA GLU A 55 -4.89 3.63 -3.89
C GLU A 55 -4.86 4.90 -4.75
N ARG A 56 -5.20 4.80 -6.04
CA ARG A 56 -5.16 5.95 -6.94
C ARG A 56 -6.38 6.86 -6.80
N TYR A 57 -7.57 6.30 -6.58
CA TYR A 57 -8.82 7.04 -6.73
C TYR A 57 -9.63 7.18 -5.44
N LEU A 58 -9.53 6.25 -4.49
CA LEU A 58 -10.25 6.32 -3.22
C LEU A 58 -9.36 6.82 -2.10
N GLU A 59 -8.10 6.38 -2.04
CA GLU A 59 -7.18 6.77 -0.96
C GLU A 59 -6.96 8.28 -0.84
N PRO A 60 -6.93 9.08 -1.93
CA PRO A 60 -6.83 10.53 -1.81
C PRO A 60 -8.11 11.22 -1.30
N LEU A 61 -9.24 10.52 -1.21
CA LEU A 61 -10.52 11.08 -0.82
C LEU A 61 -10.77 10.87 0.69
N GLU A 62 -11.22 11.93 1.35
CA GLU A 62 -11.71 11.91 2.73
C GLU A 62 -13.18 11.47 2.79
N THR A 63 -13.97 11.89 1.82
CA THR A 63 -15.38 11.47 1.66
C THR A 63 -15.63 10.99 0.23
N GLU A 64 -16.33 9.86 0.12
CA GLU A 64 -16.76 9.30 -1.17
C GLU A 64 -18.03 9.98 -1.68
N LEU A 65 -18.25 9.86 -3.01
CA LEU A 65 -19.48 10.29 -3.66
C LEU A 65 -20.61 9.32 -3.33
N THR A 66 -21.65 9.83 -2.68
CA THR A 66 -22.84 9.08 -2.30
C THR A 66 -24.03 9.65 -3.03
N HIS A 67 -24.84 8.76 -3.64
CA HIS A 67 -26.09 9.12 -4.27
C HIS A 67 -27.27 8.64 -3.44
N LEU A 68 -28.16 9.56 -3.11
CA LEU A 68 -29.42 9.28 -2.43
C LEU A 68 -30.56 9.52 -3.41
N SER A 69 -31.46 8.55 -3.54
CA SER A 69 -32.66 8.67 -4.36
C SER A 69 -33.91 8.38 -3.53
N ALA A 70 -34.88 9.27 -3.59
CA ALA A 70 -36.18 9.08 -2.95
C ALA A 70 -37.11 8.27 -3.86
N PHE A 71 -37.64 7.16 -3.34
CA PHE A 71 -38.48 6.23 -4.10
C PHE A 71 -39.83 6.81 -4.55
N LEU A 72 -40.45 7.63 -3.69
CA LEU A 72 -41.81 8.14 -3.93
C LEU A 72 -41.83 9.48 -4.65
N THR A 73 -40.86 10.35 -4.35
CA THR A 73 -40.80 11.71 -4.90
C THR A 73 -39.88 11.82 -6.12
N GLY A 74 -39.10 10.78 -6.43
CA GLY A 74 -38.17 10.76 -7.55
C GLY A 74 -36.95 11.69 -7.40
N GLN A 75 -36.79 12.34 -6.25
CA GLN A 75 -35.67 13.25 -6.01
C GLN A 75 -34.36 12.48 -5.91
N LYS A 76 -33.28 13.09 -6.41
CA LYS A 76 -31.91 12.55 -6.33
C LYS A 76 -30.99 13.62 -5.78
N VAL A 77 -30.19 13.27 -4.78
CA VAL A 77 -29.18 14.14 -4.18
C VAL A 77 -27.85 13.40 -4.20
N SER A 78 -26.77 14.12 -4.44
CA SER A 78 -25.41 13.59 -4.40
C SER A 78 -24.57 14.37 -3.39
N SER A 79 -23.73 13.68 -2.63
CA SER A 79 -22.64 14.35 -1.91
C SER A 79 -21.57 14.81 -2.90
N PHE A 80 -20.65 15.68 -2.46
CA PHE A 80 -19.43 15.99 -3.21
C PHE A 80 -18.26 15.27 -2.56
N PRO A 81 -17.37 14.64 -3.36
CA PRO A 81 -16.17 14.03 -2.82
C PRO A 81 -15.23 15.11 -2.29
N ALA A 82 -14.72 14.95 -1.08
CA ALA A 82 -13.71 15.83 -0.50
C ALA A 82 -12.35 15.14 -0.52
N PRO A 83 -11.27 15.78 -1.03
CA PRO A 83 -9.92 15.22 -0.94
C PRO A 83 -9.39 15.32 0.49
N LYS A 84 -8.58 14.34 0.90
CA LYS A 84 -7.84 14.38 2.18
C LYS A 84 -6.93 15.60 2.20
N LEU A 85 -6.91 16.28 3.35
CA LEU A 85 -5.99 17.39 3.57
C LEU A 85 -4.52 16.93 3.45
N ALA A 86 -3.70 17.69 2.70
CA ALA A 86 -2.28 17.36 2.53
C ALA A 86 -1.53 17.40 3.88
N GLY A 87 -0.53 16.52 4.04
CA GLY A 87 0.18 16.33 5.32
C GLY A 87 0.71 17.63 5.94
N GLN A 88 1.31 18.50 5.14
CA GLN A 88 1.80 19.81 5.59
C GLN A 88 0.73 20.69 6.25
N PHE A 89 -0.51 20.62 5.77
CA PHE A 89 -1.61 21.39 6.33
C PHE A 89 -2.17 20.72 7.57
N LYS A 90 -2.18 19.38 7.64
CA LYS A 90 -2.51 18.65 8.87
C LYS A 90 -1.54 18.99 9.99
N ASP A 91 -0.24 18.97 9.71
CA ASP A 91 0.80 19.33 10.68
C ASP A 91 0.66 20.78 11.15
N LEU A 92 0.33 21.69 10.23
CA LEU A 92 0.08 23.09 10.57
C LEU A 92 -1.16 23.24 11.45
N LEU A 93 -2.28 22.60 11.10
CA LEU A 93 -3.51 22.58 11.89
C LEU A 93 -3.24 22.02 13.29
N GLU A 94 -2.46 20.95 13.41
CA GLU A 94 -2.11 20.36 14.70
C GLU A 94 -1.26 21.32 15.54
N ARG A 95 -0.31 22.03 14.94
CA ARG A 95 0.45 23.08 15.64
C ARG A 95 -0.43 24.22 16.11
N VAL A 96 -1.33 24.72 15.26
CA VAL A 96 -2.26 25.80 15.61
C VAL A 96 -3.21 25.36 16.74
N HIS A 97 -3.80 24.17 16.63
CA HIS A 97 -4.65 23.61 17.68
C HIS A 97 -3.89 23.39 19.00
N SER A 98 -2.60 23.07 18.93
CA SER A 98 -1.75 22.94 20.12
C SER A 98 -1.42 24.29 20.75
N ALA A 99 -1.14 25.31 19.93
CA ALA A 99 -0.92 26.68 20.40
C ALA A 99 -2.17 27.24 21.09
N MET A 100 -3.35 27.11 20.47
CA MET A 100 -4.63 27.55 21.06
C MET A 100 -4.91 26.87 22.40
N ARG A 101 -4.72 25.55 22.49
CA ARG A 101 -4.89 24.80 23.76
C ARG A 101 -3.90 25.25 24.83
N SER A 102 -2.67 25.57 24.44
CA SER A 102 -1.67 26.07 25.38
C SER A 102 -1.99 27.47 25.89
N GLU A 103 -2.53 28.34 25.03
CA GLU A 103 -2.98 29.68 25.38
C GLU A 103 -4.18 29.63 26.34
N GLU A 104 -5.19 28.82 26.03
CA GLU A 104 -6.36 28.63 26.90
C GLU A 104 -5.98 28.09 28.30
N LEU A 105 -5.03 27.14 28.36
CA LEU A 105 -4.48 26.67 29.64
C LEU A 105 -3.69 27.74 30.39
N GLN A 106 -2.99 28.61 29.68
CA GLN A 106 -2.22 29.70 30.27
C GLN A 106 -3.13 30.80 30.80
N GLU A 107 -4.19 31.16 30.07
CA GLU A 107 -5.23 32.08 30.50
C GLU A 107 -5.99 31.54 31.73
N ALA A 108 -6.36 30.26 31.73
CA ALA A 108 -6.98 29.62 32.88
C ALA A 108 -6.09 29.68 34.13
N ARG A 109 -4.77 29.42 33.99
CA ARG A 109 -3.80 29.56 35.09
C ARG A 109 -3.68 31.00 35.58
N ASN A 110 -3.56 31.96 34.66
CA ASN A 110 -3.46 33.37 35.01
C ASN A 110 -4.74 33.90 35.70
N SER A 111 -5.91 33.37 35.32
CA SER A 111 -7.19 33.70 35.95
C SER A 111 -7.33 33.13 37.38
N MET A 112 -6.68 32.00 37.67
CA MET A 112 -6.62 31.43 39.02
C MET A 112 -5.62 32.16 39.92
N ASP A 113 -4.46 32.58 39.38
CA ASP A 113 -3.41 33.27 40.15
C ASP A 113 -3.78 34.75 40.44
N GLY A 114 -4.65 35.35 39.62
CA GLY A 114 -5.21 36.69 39.86
C GLY A 114 -6.21 36.78 41.02
N SER A 115 -6.69 35.64 41.56
CA SER A 115 -7.69 35.61 42.63
C SER A 115 -7.14 35.21 44.01
N SER A 116 -5.82 35.02 44.18
CA SER A 116 -5.20 34.76 45.50
C SER A 116 -4.26 35.85 46.02
N ALA A 117 -4.27 37.04 45.42
CA ALA A 117 -3.40 38.16 45.82
C ALA A 117 -4.10 39.21 46.71
N ALA A 118 -5.05 38.79 47.55
CA ALA A 118 -5.62 39.62 48.61
C ALA A 118 -5.66 38.82 49.93
N GLY A 119 -4.49 38.62 50.56
CA GLY A 119 -4.42 37.74 51.72
C GLY A 119 -3.10 37.76 52.48
N ASN A 120 -2.89 38.84 53.21
CA ASN A 120 -2.20 38.87 54.49
C ASN A 120 -0.66 39.03 54.52
N ASN A 121 -0.29 40.18 55.07
CA ASN A 121 1.03 40.58 55.51
C ASN A 121 1.46 39.69 56.70
N GLY A 122 2.57 38.97 56.58
CA GLY A 122 3.03 38.04 57.61
C GLY A 122 4.53 37.77 57.53
N THR A 123 5.29 38.54 58.31
CA THR A 123 6.72 38.39 58.56
C THR A 123 7.10 36.97 59.02
N ARG A 124 8.12 36.36 58.40
CA ARG A 124 9.21 35.66 59.12
C ARG A 124 10.33 35.21 58.19
N ALA A 125 11.54 35.54 58.62
CA ALA A 125 12.81 35.15 58.04
C ALA A 125 13.06 33.63 58.12
N SER A 126 13.71 33.06 57.09
CA SER A 126 14.92 32.24 57.31
C SER A 126 15.73 32.09 56.02
N LYS A 127 17.04 31.94 56.23
CA LYS A 127 18.15 31.91 55.27
C LYS A 127 18.18 30.65 54.40
N SER A 128 18.59 30.79 53.15
CA SER A 128 19.65 29.99 52.49
C SER A 128 19.87 30.58 51.08
N LYS A 129 20.92 31.35 50.83
CA LYS A 129 22.29 30.97 50.39
C LYS A 129 22.33 30.00 49.19
N GLY A 130 22.91 30.49 48.09
CA GLY A 130 23.43 29.74 46.94
C GLY A 130 22.75 30.14 45.62
N SER A 131 23.03 31.33 45.07
CA SER A 131 24.18 31.66 44.21
C SER A 131 24.29 30.87 42.91
N LEU A 132 24.06 31.60 41.82
CA LEU A 132 24.77 31.62 40.53
C LEU A 132 23.91 31.30 39.30
N ALA A 133 23.75 32.36 38.50
CA ALA A 133 23.18 32.45 37.18
C ALA A 133 24.21 31.97 36.10
N PRO A 134 24.10 32.37 34.82
CA PRO A 134 23.13 31.96 33.81
C PRO A 134 23.82 31.49 32.51
N GLY A 135 23.04 31.02 31.53
CA GLY A 135 23.49 30.82 30.14
C GLY A 135 23.02 29.49 29.57
N GLN A 136 22.86 29.29 28.27
CA GLN A 136 22.94 30.13 27.09
C GLN A 136 22.31 29.26 25.97
N GLY A 137 21.66 29.87 24.98
CA GLY A 137 20.92 29.13 23.96
C GLY A 137 21.76 28.24 23.06
N GLN A 138 21.12 27.24 22.46
CA GLN A 138 21.44 26.80 21.10
C GLN A 138 20.31 25.93 20.53
N SER A 139 19.91 26.31 19.33
CA SER A 139 19.06 25.57 18.40
C SER A 139 19.93 24.61 17.55
N PRO A 140 19.41 23.96 16.48
CA PRO A 140 19.24 22.52 16.37
C PRO A 140 20.26 21.86 15.41
N GLY A 141 20.49 20.55 15.52
CA GLY A 141 21.36 19.87 14.55
C GLY A 141 21.45 18.35 14.70
N ALA A 142 20.77 17.67 13.77
CA ALA A 142 21.16 16.42 13.11
C ALA A 142 21.47 15.15 13.93
N ALA A 143 20.68 14.10 13.64
CA ALA A 143 21.11 12.75 13.27
C ALA A 143 20.33 11.65 14.01
N LEU A 144 19.09 11.40 13.59
CA LEU A 144 18.41 10.13 13.90
C LEU A 144 18.56 9.21 12.68
N ALA A 145 19.60 8.37 12.73
CA ALA A 145 19.77 7.25 11.81
C ALA A 145 18.65 6.22 12.06
N ALA A 146 17.62 6.23 11.22
CA ALA A 146 16.58 5.22 11.23
C ALA A 146 17.12 3.89 10.68
N ARG A 147 17.22 2.93 11.58
CA ARG A 147 17.52 1.51 11.34
C ARG A 147 16.28 0.85 10.74
N THR A 148 16.22 0.72 9.42
CA THR A 148 15.15 -0.04 8.73
C THR A 148 15.56 -1.51 8.65
N GLN A 149 15.00 -2.33 9.53
CA GLN A 149 14.97 -3.79 9.35
C GLN A 149 13.99 -4.10 8.22
N ALA A 150 14.52 -4.57 7.09
CA ALA A 150 13.72 -5.16 6.02
C ALA A 150 13.46 -6.63 6.39
N SER A 151 12.19 -6.96 6.59
CA SER A 151 11.70 -8.34 6.66
C SER A 151 11.76 -8.96 5.27
N ASP A 152 12.79 -9.78 5.07
CA ASP A 152 12.97 -10.67 3.93
C ASP A 152 12.06 -11.89 4.12
N GLN A 153 10.93 -11.92 3.42
CA GLN A 153 10.12 -13.12 3.23
C GLN A 153 9.94 -13.33 1.72
N GLY A 154 10.75 -14.23 1.19
CA GLY A 154 10.73 -14.63 -0.21
C GLY A 154 11.21 -16.06 -0.38
N GLY A 155 10.26 -16.99 -0.33
CA GLY A 155 10.15 -18.17 -1.19
C GLY A 155 11.33 -19.13 -1.24
N GLY A 156 11.17 -20.27 -0.57
CA GLY A 156 11.87 -21.50 -0.94
C GLY A 156 11.25 -22.11 -2.20
N SER A 157 12.12 -22.60 -3.10
CA SER A 157 11.81 -23.70 -3.99
C SER A 157 12.99 -24.67 -4.00
N THR A 158 12.64 -25.94 -3.89
CA THR A 158 13.46 -27.14 -3.78
C THR A 158 14.25 -27.47 -5.05
N SER A 159 15.32 -28.23 -4.84
CA SER A 159 16.28 -28.91 -5.74
C SER A 159 15.59 -29.85 -6.77
N GLU A 160 16.15 -30.26 -7.92
CA GLU A 160 17.42 -30.97 -8.25
C GLU A 160 17.70 -30.80 -9.78
N GLU A 161 18.90 -30.42 -10.25
CA GLU A 161 20.10 -31.22 -10.59
C GLU A 161 20.32 -31.32 -12.12
N ALA A 162 21.21 -30.48 -12.67
CA ALA A 162 22.11 -30.76 -13.81
C ALA A 162 22.91 -29.48 -14.18
N GLY A 163 24.24 -29.53 -14.02
CA GLY A 163 25.20 -28.56 -14.57
C GLY A 163 25.26 -27.22 -13.84
N ALA A 164 26.14 -27.09 -12.85
CA ALA A 164 26.31 -25.87 -12.06
C ALA A 164 26.53 -24.61 -12.93
N PRO A 165 25.56 -23.67 -12.99
CA PRO A 165 25.82 -22.32 -13.44
C PRO A 165 26.20 -21.48 -12.21
N VAL A 166 27.25 -20.68 -12.35
CA VAL A 166 27.64 -19.66 -11.36
C VAL A 166 26.38 -18.94 -10.88
N LYS A 167 26.08 -19.03 -9.57
CA LYS A 167 24.91 -18.38 -8.95
C LYS A 167 25.01 -16.87 -9.17
N GLN A 168 24.47 -16.38 -10.28
CA GLN A 168 24.43 -14.97 -10.58
C GLN A 168 23.53 -14.32 -9.53
N SER A 169 24.11 -13.37 -8.78
CA SER A 169 23.37 -12.63 -7.77
C SER A 169 22.13 -12.01 -8.39
N THR A 170 20.96 -12.31 -7.85
CA THR A 170 19.66 -11.78 -8.29
C THR A 170 19.67 -10.24 -8.33
N PHE A 171 20.52 -9.60 -7.53
CA PHE A 171 20.77 -8.17 -7.57
C PHE A 171 21.45 -7.73 -8.87
N GLN A 172 22.48 -8.43 -9.32
CA GLN A 172 23.18 -8.12 -10.57
C GLN A 172 22.27 -8.30 -11.78
N VAL A 173 21.45 -9.36 -11.78
CA VAL A 173 20.41 -9.58 -12.81
C VAL A 173 19.41 -8.42 -12.82
N ARG A 174 18.88 -8.03 -11.66
CA ARG A 174 17.95 -6.88 -11.56
C ARG A 174 18.60 -5.55 -11.95
N LYS A 175 19.89 -5.35 -11.66
CA LYS A 175 20.66 -4.16 -12.05
C LYS A 175 20.86 -4.10 -13.55
N ALA A 176 21.23 -5.23 -14.18
CA ALA A 176 21.37 -5.35 -15.63
C ALA A 176 20.04 -5.09 -16.35
N MET A 177 18.95 -5.68 -15.88
CA MET A 177 17.60 -5.48 -16.47
C MET A 177 17.08 -4.05 -16.31
N ARG A 178 17.53 -3.31 -15.28
CA ARG A 178 17.23 -1.87 -15.13
C ARG A 178 18.06 -1.02 -16.10
N ALA A 179 19.34 -1.36 -16.27
CA ALA A 179 20.21 -0.68 -17.22
C ALA A 179 19.72 -0.85 -18.67
N ALA A 180 19.40 -2.08 -19.08
CA ALA A 180 18.86 -2.37 -20.41
C ALA A 180 17.54 -1.62 -20.70
N ARG A 181 16.62 -1.58 -19.72
CA ARG A 181 15.38 -0.81 -19.85
C ARG A 181 15.62 0.69 -19.99
N LYS A 182 16.62 1.23 -19.27
CA LYS A 182 16.97 2.66 -19.37
C LYS A 182 17.49 3.01 -20.77
N GLU A 183 18.28 2.13 -21.36
CA GLU A 183 18.85 2.30 -22.70
C GLU A 183 17.78 2.22 -23.81
N VAL A 184 16.87 1.24 -23.70
CA VAL A 184 15.72 1.15 -24.61
C VAL A 184 14.85 2.41 -24.52
N LEU A 185 14.59 2.89 -23.31
CA LEU A 185 13.78 4.09 -23.10
C LEU A 185 14.47 5.36 -23.64
N SER A 186 15.80 5.47 -23.50
CA SER A 186 16.54 6.59 -24.08
C SER A 186 16.55 6.57 -25.60
N ASN A 187 16.68 5.39 -26.22
CA ASN A 187 16.61 5.28 -27.67
C ASN A 187 15.21 5.63 -28.19
N LEU A 188 14.15 5.20 -27.49
CA LEU A 188 12.78 5.54 -27.86
C LEU A 188 12.48 7.04 -27.72
N LEU A 189 13.06 7.70 -26.72
CA LEU A 189 12.95 9.15 -26.55
C LEU A 189 13.74 9.94 -27.61
N GLN A 190 14.86 9.40 -28.09
CA GLN A 190 15.63 9.99 -29.20
C GLN A 190 14.94 9.78 -30.56
N GLN A 191 14.17 8.70 -30.70
CA GLN A 191 13.35 8.42 -31.88
C GLN A 191 11.98 9.09 -31.85
N GLN A 192 11.67 9.84 -30.78
CA GLN A 192 10.42 10.57 -30.73
C GLN A 192 10.46 11.67 -31.82
N PRO A 193 9.50 11.68 -32.76
CA PRO A 193 9.45 12.73 -33.79
C PRO A 193 9.38 14.10 -33.12
N GLY A 194 9.98 15.09 -33.78
CA GLY A 194 10.09 16.43 -33.24
C GLY A 194 8.71 17.00 -32.97
N LYS A 195 8.58 17.81 -31.92
CA LYS A 195 7.32 18.45 -31.52
C LYS A 195 6.70 19.40 -32.59
N ASN A 196 7.34 19.52 -33.75
CA ASN A 196 6.94 20.33 -34.90
C ASN A 196 6.77 19.49 -36.19
N ASP A 197 6.83 18.16 -36.13
CA ASP A 197 6.49 17.28 -37.26
C ASP A 197 4.98 17.01 -37.31
N ASP A 198 4.15 18.04 -37.02
CA ASP A 198 2.71 17.98 -37.22
C ASP A 198 2.38 18.14 -38.71
N ASP A 199 1.40 17.35 -39.16
CA ASP A 199 0.83 17.25 -40.51
C ASP A 199 0.88 18.56 -41.33
N PRO A 200 1.29 18.53 -42.62
CA PRO A 200 1.08 19.68 -43.48
C PRO A 200 -0.42 19.98 -43.58
N ALA A 201 -0.77 21.26 -43.34
CA ALA A 201 -2.14 21.78 -43.37
C ALA A 201 -2.87 21.56 -44.70
#